data_AF-A0A4Q9GDL6-F1
#
_entry.id   AF-A0A4Q9GDL6-F1
#
_cell.length_a   1.000
_cell.length_b   1.000
_cell.length_c   1.000
_cell.angle_alpha   90.00
_cell.angle_beta   90.00
_cell.angle_gamma   90.00
#
_symmetry.space_group_name_H-M   'P 1'
#
loop_
_entity.id
_entity.type
_entity.pdbx_description
1 polymer ?
#
loop_
_entity_poly.entity_id
_entity_poly.type
_entity_poly.pdbx_seq_one_letter_code
_entity_poly.pdbx_strand_id
1 'polypeptide(L)' 'MSKFVQIRGDQVVTISPCRQDPAYWPDIVEVEDDDPRYVALLTMTQSILTGLSTSEPREISIEARDQSAASQP' A
#
# COMPACT_ATOMS: atom_id res chain seq x y z
N MET A 1 -22.89 6.50 2.39
CA MET A 1 -22.77 5.30 3.27
C MET A 1 -21.62 5.54 4.21
N SER A 2 -21.84 5.53 5.52
CA SER A 2 -20.81 5.92 6.48
C SER A 2 -19.55 5.05 6.42
N LYS A 3 -18.42 5.71 6.64
CA LYS A 3 -17.08 5.14 6.76
C LYS A 3 -16.49 5.55 8.11
N PHE A 4 -15.61 4.71 8.64
CA PHE A 4 -14.92 5.00 9.89
C PHE A 4 -13.45 5.22 9.58
N VAL A 5 -12.96 6.42 9.81
CA VAL A 5 -11.59 6.82 9.48
C VAL A 5 -10.86 7.21 10.76
N GLN A 6 -9.61 6.77 10.89
CA GLN A 6 -8.73 7.22 11.95
C GLN A 6 -8.02 8.49 11.51
N ILE A 7 -8.17 9.56 12.28
CA ILE A 7 -7.52 10.86 12.04
C ILE A 7 -6.43 11.07 13.09
N ARG A 8 -5.21 11.33 12.65
CA ARG A 8 -4.12 11.77 13.54
C ARG A 8 -3.65 13.15 13.10
N GLY A 9 -3.94 14.16 13.94
CA GLY A 9 -3.73 15.56 13.56
C GLY A 9 -4.62 15.93 12.38
N ASP A 10 -4.02 16.30 11.25
CA ASP A 10 -4.73 16.70 10.03
C ASP A 10 -4.75 15.60 8.95
N GLN A 11 -4.35 14.38 9.28
CA GLN A 11 -4.21 13.29 8.32
C GLN A 11 -5.10 12.10 8.66
N VAL A 12 -5.75 11.54 7.64
CA VAL A 12 -6.35 10.21 7.72
C VAL A 12 -5.26 9.16 7.54
N VAL A 13 -5.16 8.24 8.50
CA VAL A 13 -4.11 7.22 8.50
C VAL A 13 -4.63 5.81 8.20
N THR A 14 -5.91 5.53 8.47
CA THR A 14 -6.49 4.17 8.34
C THR A 14 -8.01 4.22 8.22
N ILE A 15 -8.60 3.22 7.56
CA ILE A 15 -10.06 2.94 7.57
C ILE A 15 -10.34 1.79 8.54
N SER A 16 -11.30 1.97 9.43
CA SER A 16 -11.85 0.91 10.27
C SER A 16 -13.10 0.30 9.61
N PRO A 17 -13.27 -1.03 9.67
CA PRO A 17 -14.43 -1.70 9.08
C PRO A 17 -15.74 -1.41 9.82
N CYS A 18 -15.69 -0.88 11.05
CA CYS A 18 -16.87 -0.65 11.88
C CYS A 18 -16.67 0.51 12.86
N ARG A 19 -17.80 0.99 13.42
CA ARG A 19 -17.84 2.01 14.46
C ARG A 19 -17.03 1.56 15.67
N GLN A 20 -16.22 2.47 16.21
CA GLN A 20 -15.41 2.25 17.39
C GLN A 20 -15.97 3.02 18.58
N ASP A 21 -15.69 2.54 19.79
CA ASP A 21 -16.04 3.24 21.03
C ASP A 21 -15.09 4.43 21.23
N PRO A 22 -15.59 5.68 21.25
CA PRO A 22 -14.77 6.87 21.46
C PRO A 22 -14.03 6.90 22.80
N ALA A 23 -14.48 6.15 23.80
CA ALA A 23 -13.78 6.06 25.10
C ALA A 23 -12.41 5.40 24.97
N TYR A 24 -12.22 4.54 23.96
CA TYR A 24 -10.97 3.83 23.70
C TYR A 24 -10.28 4.31 22.41
N TRP A 25 -11.06 4.79 21.43
CA TRP A 25 -10.56 5.21 20.11
C TRP A 25 -11.14 6.57 19.71
N PRO A 26 -10.77 7.65 20.40
CA PRO A 26 -11.34 8.99 20.16
C PRO A 26 -10.98 9.54 18.76
N ASP A 27 -9.90 9.04 18.17
CA ASP A 27 -9.40 9.45 16.87
C ASP A 27 -10.13 8.81 15.68
N ILE A 28 -11.05 7.87 15.94
CA ILE A 28 -11.82 7.19 14.90
C ILE A 28 -13.17 7.86 14.79
N VAL A 29 -13.39 8.52 13.66
CA VAL A 29 -14.60 9.29 13.39
C VAL A 29 -15.40 8.68 12.25
N GLU A 30 -16.71 8.89 12.31
CA GLU A 30 -17.63 8.55 11.23
C GLU A 30 -17.66 9.68 10.20
N VAL A 31 -17.50 9.35 8.92
CA VAL A 31 -17.54 10.27 7.78
C VAL A 31 -18.41 9.68 6.67
N GLU A 32 -18.93 10.51 5.77
CA GLU A 32 -19.63 10.04 4.58
C GLU A 32 -18.64 9.53 3.51
N ASP A 33 -19.15 8.82 2.50
CA ASP A 33 -18.30 8.23 1.45
C ASP A 33 -17.72 9.27 0.48
N ASP A 34 -18.35 10.43 0.37
CA ASP A 34 -17.90 11.58 -0.40
C ASP A 34 -17.03 12.55 0.41
N ASP A 35 -16.74 12.24 1.68
CA ASP A 35 -15.85 13.06 2.49
C ASP A 35 -14.46 13.11 1.84
N PRO A 36 -13.91 14.32 1.60
CA PRO A 36 -12.65 14.47 0.87
C PRO A 36 -11.48 13.77 1.54
N ARG A 37 -11.53 13.58 2.86
CA ARG A 37 -10.48 12.90 3.63
C ARG A 37 -10.49 11.39 3.37
N TYR A 38 -11.69 10.80 3.23
CA TYR A 38 -11.84 9.40 2.86
C TYR A 38 -11.43 9.15 1.40
N VAL A 39 -11.85 10.04 0.49
CA VAL A 39 -11.49 9.97 -0.94
C VAL A 39 -9.98 10.06 -1.14
N ALA A 40 -9.30 11.00 -0.47
CA ALA A 40 -7.85 11.16 -0.57
C ALA A 40 -7.08 9.89 -0.17
N LEU A 41 -7.51 9.22 0.90
CA LEU A 41 -6.90 7.96 1.34
C LEU A 41 -7.10 6.84 0.31
N LEU A 42 -8.28 6.72 -0.29
CA LEU A 42 -8.54 5.72 -1.33
C LEU A 42 -7.65 5.95 -2.55
N THR A 43 -7.50 7.20 -2.99
CA THR A 43 -6.62 7.58 -4.09
C THR A 43 -5.16 7.22 -3.81
N MET A 44 -4.67 7.51 -2.59
CA MET A 44 -3.31 7.12 -2.18
C MET A 44 -3.12 5.59 -2.19
N THR A 45 -4.07 4.86 -1.60
CA THR A 45 -3.99 3.39 -1.48
C THR A 45 -4.01 2.72 -2.86
N GLN A 46 -4.87 3.20 -3.76
CA GLN A 46 -4.94 2.69 -5.13
C GLN A 46 -3.65 3.00 -5.91
N SER A 47 -3.08 4.20 -5.76
CA SER A 47 -1.81 4.56 -6.42
C SER A 47 -0.65 3.67 -5.99
N ILE A 48 -0.57 3.33 -4.70
CA ILE A 48 0.47 2.42 -4.17
C ILE A 48 0.30 1.01 -4.75
N LEU A 49 -0.93 0.47 -4.76
CA LEU A 49 -1.20 -0.86 -5.29
C LEU A 49 -0.90 -0.95 -6.80
N THR A 50 -1.26 0.08 -7.58
CA THR A 50 -0.98 0.13 -9.01
C THR A 50 0.51 0.35 -9.31
N GLY A 51 1.21 1.15 -8.49
CA GLY A 51 2.66 1.36 -8.60
C GLY A 51 3.49 0.11 -8.28
N LEU A 52 3.03 -0.73 -7.34
CA LEU A 52 3.67 -2.01 -7.04
C LEU A 52 3.43 -3.06 -8.15
N SER A 53 2.33 -2.92 -8.92
CA SER A 53 1.96 -3.86 -9.99
C SER A 53 2.72 -3.65 -11.31
N THR A 54 3.50 -2.58 -11.47
CA THR A 54 4.27 -2.26 -12.70
C THR A 54 5.77 -2.57 -12.57
N SER A 55 6.16 -3.42 -11.62
CA SER A 55 7.50 -4.01 -11.64
C SER A 55 7.56 -5.04 -12.77
N GLU A 56 7.94 -4.61 -13.98
CA GLU A 56 8.32 -5.53 -15.06
C GLU A 56 9.30 -6.57 -14.50
N PRO A 57 9.14 -7.86 -14.81
CA PRO A 57 10.12 -8.85 -14.40
C PRO A 57 11.44 -8.46 -15.06
N ARG A 58 12.40 -7.97 -14.27
CA ARG A 58 13.76 -7.81 -14.76
C ARG A 58 14.29 -9.22 -15.01
N GLU A 59 14.33 -9.64 -16.28
CA GLU A 59 15.02 -10.85 -16.69
C GLU A 59 16.48 -10.71 -16.27
N ILE A 60 16.85 -11.37 -15.18
CA ILE A 60 18.25 -11.55 -14.79
C ILE A 60 18.78 -12.66 -15.70
N SER A 61 19.39 -12.26 -16.83
CA SER A 61 20.18 -13.18 -17.65
C SER A 61 21.47 -13.50 -16.90
N ILE A 62 21.48 -14.67 -16.24
CA ILE A 62 22.70 -15.22 -15.64
C ILE A 62 23.47 -15.89 -16.76
N GLU A 63 24.41 -15.19 -17.37
CA GLU A 63 25.37 -15.83 -18.28
C GLU A 63 26.26 -16.78 -17.45
N ALA A 64 25.99 -18.09 -17.56
CA ALA A 64 26.86 -19.11 -17.02
C ALA A 64 28.20 -19.03 -17.76
N ARG A 65 29.21 -18.43 -17.12
CA ARG A 65 30.61 -18.51 -17.58
C ARG A 65 31.02 -19.98 -17.55
N ASP A 66 31.11 -20.59 -18.72
CA ASP A 66 31.75 -21.89 -18.91
C ASP A 66 33.22 -21.77 -18.46
N GLN A 67 33.52 -22.32 -17.28
CA GLN A 67 34.87 -22.55 -16.82
C GLN A 67 35.10 -24.05 -16.83
N SER A 68 35.64 -24.57 -17.92
CA SER A 68 36.48 -25.77 -17.88
C SER A 68 37.51 -25.70 -18.99
N ALA A 69 38.67 -25.14 -18.61
CA ALA A 69 39.90 -25.20 -19.37
C ALA A 69 40.26 -26.67 -19.67
N ALA A 70 40.32 -27.01 -20.95
CA ALA A 70 41.01 -28.20 -21.41
C ALA A 70 42.53 -27.96 -21.24
N SER A 71 43.10 -28.47 -20.15
CA SER A 71 44.55 -28.62 -20.02
C SER A 71 45.01 -29.79 -20.90
N GLN A 72 45.61 -29.50 -22.04
CA GLN A 72 46.55 -30.38 -22.76
C GLN A 72 47.98 -29.97 -22.34
N PRO A 73 48.95 -30.89 -22.28
CA PRO A 73 49.51 -31.58 -23.46
C PRO A 73 49.29 -33.09 -23.51
#